data_AF-A0AAJ0MCD9-F1
#
_entry.id   AF-A0AAJ0MCD9-F1
#
_cell.length_a   1.000
_cell.length_b   1.000
_cell.length_c   1.000
_cell.angle_alpha   90.00
_cell.angle_beta   90.00
_cell.angle_gamma   90.00
#
_symmetry.space_group_name_H-M   'P 1'
#
loop_
_entity.id
_entity.type
_entity.pdbx_description
1 polymer ?
#
loop_
_entity_poly.entity_id
_entity_poly.type
_entity_poly.pdbx_seq_one_letter_code
_entity_poly.pdbx_strand_id
1 'polypeptide(L)'
;MRWWFQTSNHDVKIVLLAKFDRRQYRILLEKWEEEISRPQGAITRRRAAAISQQNGILEPVKWQSITIIRDETTNPVSYIATRGH
;
A
#
# COMPACT_ATOMS: atom_id res chain seq x y z
N MET A 1 -3.11 -0.62 7.51
CA MET A 1 -3.42 0.38 6.46
C MET A 1 -4.89 0.77 6.38
N ARG A 2 -5.85 -0.17 6.50
CA ARG A 2 -7.31 0.11 6.47
C ARG A 2 -7.74 1.34 7.27
N TRP A 3 -7.15 1.56 8.44
CA TRP A 3 -7.47 2.70 9.30
C TRP A 3 -7.33 4.07 8.61
N TRP A 4 -6.25 4.32 7.85
CA TRP A 4 -6.04 5.62 7.18
C TRP A 4 -7.14 5.95 6.17
N PHE A 5 -7.62 4.93 5.47
CA PHE A 5 -8.68 5.05 4.48
C PHE A 5 -10.06 5.17 5.16
N GLN A 6 -10.33 4.36 6.18
CA GLN A 6 -11.61 4.38 6.90
C GLN A 6 -11.81 5.67 7.70
N THR A 7 -10.80 6.13 8.43
CA THR A 7 -10.92 7.32 9.29
C THR A 7 -11.09 8.62 8.51
N SER A 8 -10.68 8.63 7.24
CA SER A 8 -10.87 9.76 6.32
C SER A 8 -12.17 9.65 5.54
N ASN A 9 -13.06 8.72 5.89
CA ASN A 9 -14.26 8.41 5.09
C ASN A 9 -13.93 8.17 3.61
N HIS A 10 -12.82 7.48 3.36
CA HIS A 10 -12.29 7.20 2.03
C HIS A 10 -11.84 8.44 1.23
N ASP A 11 -11.59 9.60 1.84
CA ASP A 11 -11.04 10.77 1.13
C ASP A 11 -9.54 10.60 0.81
N VAL A 12 -8.81 9.87 1.66
CA VAL A 12 -7.41 9.49 1.38
C VAL A 12 -7.40 8.38 0.34
N LYS A 13 -6.70 8.56 -0.78
CA LYS A 13 -6.60 7.55 -1.87
C LYS A 13 -5.23 6.88 -2.00
N ILE A 14 -4.19 7.55 -1.51
CA ILE A 14 -2.83 7.04 -1.54
C ILE A 14 -2.21 7.32 -0.17
N VAL A 15 -1.50 6.32 0.38
CA VAL A 15 -0.65 6.52 1.54
C VAL A 15 0.76 6.05 1.23
N LEU A 16 1.73 6.94 1.46
CA LEU A 16 3.16 6.62 1.43
C LEU A 16 3.63 6.35 2.86
N LEU A 17 4.04 5.12 3.14
CA LEU A 17 4.55 4.72 4.45
C LEU A 17 6.06 4.52 4.37
N ALA A 18 6.81 5.38 5.06
CA ALA A 18 8.26 5.25 5.21
C ALA A 18 8.60 4.60 6.56
N LYS A 19 9.36 3.50 6.52
CA LYS A 19 9.85 2.79 7.71
C LYS A 19 11.37 2.85 7.71
N PHE A 20 11.97 3.16 8.85
CA PHE A 20 13.42 3.10 9.01
C PHE A 20 13.79 1.95 9.96
N ASP A 21 14.59 1.01 9.46
CA ASP A 21 15.15 -0.09 10.24
C ASP A 21 16.59 0.26 10.61
N ARG A 22 16.76 0.66 11.87
CA ARG A 22 18.06 1.07 12.43
C ARG A 22 19.09 -0.04 12.48
N ARG A 23 18.67 -1.31 12.58
CA ARG A 23 19.61 -2.45 12.69
C ARG A 23 20.28 -2.73 11.36
N GLN A 24 19.55 -2.49 10.27
CA GLN A 24 20.01 -2.76 8.91
C GLN A 24 20.31 -1.48 8.12
N TYR A 25 20.18 -0.30 8.74
CA TYR A 25 20.30 1.02 8.12
C TYR A 25 19.55 1.12 6.77
N ARG A 26 18.36 0.52 6.70
CA ARG A 26 17.52 0.51 5.49
C ARG A 26 16.26 1.34 5.70
N ILE A 27 15.81 1.98 4.64
CA ILE A 27 14.49 2.60 4.57
C ILE A 27 13.61 1.72 3.67
N LEU A 28 12.40 1.42 4.13
CA LEU A 28 11.37 0.77 3.33
C LEU A 28 10.26 1.79 3.07
N LEU A 29 10.03 2.12 1.80
CA LEU A 29 8.94 2.97 1.36
C LEU A 29 7.84 2.11 0.72
N GLU A 30 6.63 2.19 1.24
CA GLU A 30 5.47 1.46 0.70
C GLU A 30 4.45 2.44 0.14
N LYS A 31 3.99 2.18 -1.08
CA LYS A 31 2.83 2.87 -1.69
C LYS A 31 1.60 1.99 -1.52
N TRP A 32 0.63 2.48 -0.76
CA TRP A 32 -0.66 1.86 -0.57
C TRP A 32 -1.73 2.68 -1.26
N GLU A 33 -2.62 2.04 -2.00
CA GLU A 33 -3.77 2.68 -2.65
C GLU A 33 -5.05 1.98 -2.27
N GLU A 34 -6.16 2.68 -2.36
CA GLU A 34 -7.48 2.11 -2.16
C GLU A 34 -8.08 1.64 -3.47
N GLU A 35 -8.47 0.36 -3.53
CA GLU A 35 -9.09 -0.23 -4.69
C GLU A 35 -10.45 -0.85 -4.37
N ILE A 36 -11.29 -0.92 -5.40
CA ILE A 36 -12.55 -1.64 -5.35
C ILE A 36 -12.26 -3.13 -5.47
N SER A 37 -12.38 -3.86 -4.36
CA SER A 37 -12.33 -5.32 -4.35
C SER A 37 -13.59 -5.87 -5.01
N ARG A 38 -13.45 -6.34 -6.25
CA ARG A 38 -14.52 -7.05 -6.97
C ARG A 38 -14.45 -8.53 -6.58
N PRO A 39 -15.52 -9.12 -6.02
CA PRO A 39 -15.52 -10.54 -5.72
C PRO A 39 -15.30 -11.35 -7.00
N GLN A 40 -14.21 -12.12 -7.06
CA GLN A 40 -14.02 -13.13 -8.11
C GLN A 40 -14.72 -14.43 -7.68
N GLY A 41 -15.91 -14.68 -8.21
CA GLY A 41 -16.66 -15.91 -7.96
C GLY A 41 -18.18 -15.74 -8.03
N ALA A 42 -18.92 -16.85 -8.07
CA ALA A 42 -20.38 -16.84 -8.00
C ALA A 42 -20.83 -16.37 -6.61
N ILE A 43 -21.25 -15.11 -6.52
CA ILE A 43 -21.85 -14.55 -5.31
C ILE A 43 -23.38 -14.68 -5.37
N THR A 44 -24.02 -14.89 -4.23
CA THR A 44 -25.48 -14.88 -4.14
C THR A 44 -26.02 -13.49 -4.48
N ARG A 45 -27.20 -13.41 -5.12
CA ARG A 45 -27.85 -12.15 -5.52
C ARG A 45 -27.96 -11.12 -4.37
N ARG A 46 -28.13 -11.58 -3.13
CA ARG A 46 -28.18 -10.72 -1.93
C ARG A 46 -26.84 -10.03 -1.64
N ARG A 47 -25.71 -10.73 -1.79
CA ARG A 47 -24.37 -10.14 -1.63
C ARG A 47 -24.01 -9.21 -2.78
N ALA A 48 -24.39 -9.55 -4.01
CA ALA A 48 -24.20 -8.67 -5.16
C ALA A 48 -24.93 -7.33 -4.99
N ALA A 49 -26.19 -7.35 -4.53
CA ALA A 49 -26.97 -6.14 -4.31
C ALA A 49 -26.38 -5.24 -3.20
N ALA A 50 -25.90 -5.83 -2.09
CA ALA A 50 -25.25 -5.08 -1.02
C ALA A 50 -23.93 -4.42 -1.47
N ILE A 51 -23.11 -5.12 -2.28
CA ILE A 51 -21.85 -4.61 -2.81
C ILE A 51 -22.10 -3.49 -3.83
N SER A 52 -23.12 -3.63 -4.69
CA SER A 52 -23.51 -2.60 -5.66
C SER A 52 -24.08 -1.34 -5.00
N GLN A 53 -24.74 -1.47 -3.84
CA GLN A 53 -25.27 -0.33 -3.09
C GLN A 53 -24.18 0.41 -2.28
N GLN A 54 -23.03 -0.21 -2.01
CA GLN A 54 -21.95 0.32 -1.16
C GLN A 54 -20.67 0.71 -1.93
N ASN A 55 -20.74 0.99 -3.24
CA ASN A 55 -19.54 1.34 -4.06
C ASN A 55 -18.43 0.26 -4.07
N GLY A 56 -18.79 -1.02 -3.87
CA GLY A 56 -17.82 -2.11 -3.78
C GLY A 56 -17.05 -2.12 -2.45
N ILE A 57 -16.44 -3.26 -2.11
CA ILE A 57 -15.64 -3.35 -0.88
C ILE A 57 -14.31 -2.64 -1.15
N LEU A 58 -14.13 -1.43 -0.62
CA LEU A 58 -12.87 -0.70 -0.74
C LEU A 58 -11.80 -1.32 0.16
N GLU A 59 -10.66 -1.70 -0.44
CA GLU A 59 -9.56 -2.34 0.27
C GLU A 59 -8.23 -1.65 -0.01
N PRO A 60 -7.37 -1.50 1.01
CA PRO A 60 -6.02 -0.99 0.80
C PRO A 60 -5.13 -2.06 0.17
N VAL A 61 -4.58 -1.76 -0.99
CA VAL A 61 -3.67 -2.62 -1.74
C VAL A 61 -2.27 -2.00 -1.70
N LYS A 62 -1.27 -2.81 -1.33
CA LYS A 62 0.14 -2.42 -1.42
C LYS A 62 0.59 -2.59 -2.86
N TRP A 63 0.78 -1.49 -3.57
CA TRP A 63 1.18 -1.50 -4.98
C TRP A 63 2.67 -1.60 -5.20
N GLN A 64 3.43 -1.03 -4.28
CA GLN A 64 4.86 -0.90 -4.44
C GLN A 64 5.54 -0.89 -3.10
N SER A 65 6.70 -1.53 -3.08
CA SER A 65 7.71 -1.35 -2.06
C SER A 65 8.98 -0.82 -2.71
N ILE A 66 9.70 0.08 -2.06
CA ILE A 66 11.05 0.48 -2.45
C ILE A 66 11.93 0.30 -1.23
N THR A 67 13.03 -0.41 -1.40
CA THR A 67 14.06 -0.57 -0.38
C THR A 67 15.21 0.36 -0.73
N ILE A 68 15.58 1.22 0.21
CA ILE A 68 16.70 2.15 0.08
C ILE A 68 17.77 1.73 1.09
N ILE A 69 18.98 1.46 0.59
CA ILE A 69 20.11 1.00 1.40
C ILE A 69 21.29 1.91 1.08
N ARG A 70 22.08 2.23 2.12
CA ARG A 70 23.33 2.98 1.95
C ARG A 70 24.35 2.15 1.16
N ASP A 71 24.99 2.77 0.18
CA ASP A 71 26.14 2.17 -0.50
C ASP A 71 27.42 2.53 0.26
N GLU A 72 28.02 1.54 0.92
CA GLU A 72 29.25 1.72 1.70
C GLU A 72 30.52 1.83 0.84
N THR A 73 30.42 1.61 -0.47
CA THR A 73 31.57 1.61 -1.40
C THR A 73 31.85 2.97 -2.01
N THR A 74 30.97 3.97 -1.79
CA THR A 74 31.02 5.28 -2.45
C THR A 74 31.38 6.42 -1.48
N ASN A 75 32.18 7.37 -1.98
CA ASN A 75 32.47 8.66 -1.34
C ASN A 75 32.39 9.78 -2.40
N PRO A 76 31.40 10.70 -2.36
CA PRO A 76 30.44 10.92 -1.28
C PRO A 76 29.45 9.77 -1.11
N VAL A 77 28.84 9.72 0.08
CA VAL A 77 27.84 8.69 0.43
C VAL A 77 26.71 8.69 -0.60
N SER A 78 26.40 7.51 -1.14
CA SER A 78 25.26 7.31 -2.02
C SER A 78 24.31 6.23 -1.48
N TYR A 79 23.15 6.10 -2.11
CA TYR A 79 22.11 5.14 -1.73
C TYR A 79 21.59 4.41 -2.96
N ILE A 80 21.37 3.11 -2.79
CA ILE A 80 20.77 2.25 -3.81
C ILE A 80 19.29 2.10 -3.48
N ALA A 81 18.43 2.39 -4.46
CA ALA A 81 16.99 2.20 -4.37
C ALA A 81 16.56 1.03 -5.27
N THR A 82 15.88 0.05 -4.69
CA THR A 82 15.41 -1.14 -5.41
C THR A 82 13.91 -1.29 -5.24
N ARG A 83 13.19 -1.52 -6.34
CA ARG A 83 11.76 -1.83 -6.30
C ARG A 83 11.55 -3.25 -5.79
N GLY A 84 10.69 -3.40 -4.78
CA GLY A 84 10.18 -4.67 -4.28
C GLY A 84 8.73 -4.93 -4.69
N HIS A 85 8.27 -6.15 -4.42
CA HIS A 85 6.91 -6.64 -4.67
C HIS A 85 5.95 -6.31 -3.52
#